data_AF-A0A193LGL3-F1
#
_entry.id   AF-A0A193LGL3-F1
#
_cell.length_a   1.000
_cell.length_b   1.000
_cell.length_c   1.000
_cell.angle_alpha   90.00
_cell.angle_beta   90.00
_cell.angle_gamma   90.00
#
_symmetry.space_group_name_H-M   'P 1'
#
loop_
_entity.id
_entity.type
_entity.pdbx_description
1 polymer ?
#
loop_
_entity_poly.entity_id
_entity_poly.type
_entity_poly.pdbx_seq_one_letter_code
_entity_poly.pdbx_strand_id
1 'polypeptide(L)'
;MLATFFTSLSHAELIDRGGGLIYDDVLDVTWLQDASYSGTSTGIDRRTQSDAAQWVDDLVYYDSVRDQYISDWRLPSTFNDPSSWGFDETGMSSELAFMYYVNLGYAANSSLSPSDPAPTSINYNPFQNLTYRGYWSGTLTDNPNRPDQVWSFHFHFGYQTFGGGEGDKMRIWAVRDGDVAVPEPGTLALLGLGLAGLGFSRRKKV
;
A
#
# COMPACT_ATOMS: atom_id res chain seq x y z
N MET A 1 -0.68 43.28 -9.72
CA MET A 1 -0.21 42.03 -10.33
C MET A 1 -0.60 40.91 -9.38
N LEU A 2 -1.68 40.19 -9.69
CA LEU A 2 -2.21 39.13 -8.84
C LEU A 2 -1.51 37.83 -9.26
N ALA A 3 -0.76 37.21 -8.35
CA ALA A 3 -0.12 35.92 -8.60
C ALA A 3 -1.16 34.82 -8.35
N THR A 4 -1.58 34.14 -9.41
CA THR A 4 -2.46 32.96 -9.32
C THR A 4 -1.59 31.76 -8.94
N PHE A 5 -1.76 31.25 -7.72
CA PHE A 5 -1.20 29.96 -7.32
C PHE A 5 -2.05 28.84 -7.94
N PHE A 6 -1.47 28.08 -8.86
CA PHE A 6 -2.03 26.79 -9.26
C PHE A 6 -1.70 25.79 -8.15
N THR A 7 -2.68 25.51 -7.28
CA THR A 7 -2.62 24.32 -6.43
C THR A 7 -2.85 23.11 -7.33
N SER A 8 -1.79 22.35 -7.64
CA SER A 8 -1.98 20.99 -8.15
C SER A 8 -2.71 20.21 -7.05
N LEU A 9 -3.93 19.76 -7.33
CA LEU A 9 -4.52 18.69 -6.54
C LEU A 9 -3.62 17.47 -6.77
N SER A 10 -2.78 17.11 -5.80
CA SER A 10 -2.10 15.81 -5.82
C SER A 10 -3.22 14.77 -5.72
N HIS A 11 -3.55 14.14 -6.84
CA HIS A 11 -4.38 12.95 -6.81
C HIS A 11 -3.52 11.86 -6.18
N ALA A 12 -4.06 11.05 -5.27
CA ALA A 12 -3.36 9.86 -4.85
C ALA A 12 -3.14 8.98 -6.07
N GLU A 13 -1.88 8.72 -6.43
CA GLU A 13 -1.53 8.00 -7.65
C GLU A 13 -0.97 6.63 -7.28
N LEU A 14 -1.74 5.58 -7.58
CA LEU A 14 -1.21 4.22 -7.59
C LEU A 14 -0.43 4.02 -8.89
N ILE A 15 0.89 3.92 -8.77
CA ILE A 15 1.82 3.80 -9.87
C ILE A 15 2.23 2.33 -10.02
N ASP A 16 1.85 1.70 -11.13
CA ASP A 16 2.33 0.37 -11.48
C ASP A 16 3.84 0.42 -11.83
N ARG A 17 4.67 -0.17 -10.97
CA ARG A 17 6.12 -0.26 -11.14
C ARG A 17 6.56 -1.47 -11.97
N GLY A 18 5.60 -2.23 -12.51
CA GLY A 18 5.78 -3.52 -13.12
C GLY A 18 6.18 -4.59 -12.10
N GLY A 19 6.30 -5.84 -12.55
CA GLY A 19 6.79 -6.93 -11.71
C GLY A 19 5.88 -7.28 -10.53
N GLY A 20 4.63 -6.81 -10.51
CA GLY A 20 3.68 -7.06 -9.41
C GLY A 20 3.83 -6.10 -8.23
N LEU A 21 4.36 -4.89 -8.46
CA LEU A 21 4.64 -3.88 -7.43
C LEU A 21 3.88 -2.58 -7.75
N ILE A 22 3.07 -2.11 -6.81
CA ILE A 22 2.27 -0.89 -6.96
C ILE A 22 2.72 0.12 -5.92
N TYR A 23 3.29 1.23 -6.37
CA TYR A 23 3.73 2.32 -5.49
C TYR A 23 2.59 3.30 -5.24
N ASP A 24 2.42 3.70 -3.98
CA ASP A 24 1.52 4.76 -3.53
C ASP A 24 2.37 5.97 -3.16
N ASP A 25 2.24 7.04 -3.94
CA ASP A 25 3.07 8.24 -3.82
C ASP A 25 2.67 9.18 -2.67
N VAL A 26 1.47 8.99 -2.10
CA VAL A 26 1.00 9.79 -0.96
C VAL A 26 1.42 9.16 0.35
N LEU A 27 1.25 7.84 0.48
CA LEU A 27 1.69 7.10 1.65
C LEU A 27 3.20 6.82 1.65
N ASP A 28 3.85 6.98 0.50
CA ASP A 28 5.25 6.59 0.26
C ASP A 28 5.50 5.12 0.63
N VAL A 29 4.68 4.23 0.05
CA VAL A 29 4.78 2.78 0.26
C VAL A 29 4.59 2.02 -1.04
N THR A 30 5.18 0.82 -1.14
CA THR A 30 4.95 -0.10 -2.25
C THR A 30 4.16 -1.31 -1.76
N TRP A 31 3.02 -1.56 -2.40
CA TRP A 31 2.16 -2.71 -2.20
C TRP A 31 2.52 -3.85 -3.15
N LEU A 32 2.37 -5.10 -2.68
CA LEU A 32 2.23 -6.20 -3.63
C LEU A 32 0.92 -6.03 -4.41
N GLN A 33 1.00 -6.19 -5.73
CA GLN A 33 -0.16 -6.15 -6.63
C GLN A 33 -1.13 -7.29 -6.32
N ASP A 34 -0.61 -8.46 -5.94
CA ASP A 34 -1.40 -9.57 -5.41
C ASP A 34 -1.71 -9.31 -3.93
N ALA A 35 -2.92 -8.83 -3.66
CA ALA A 35 -3.37 -8.47 -2.32
C ALA A 35 -3.52 -9.68 -1.38
N SER A 36 -3.37 -10.91 -1.86
CA SER A 36 -3.41 -12.14 -1.06
C SER A 36 -2.25 -13.07 -1.41
N TYR A 37 -1.08 -12.49 -1.66
CA TYR A 37 0.10 -13.20 -2.13
C TYR A 37 0.53 -14.37 -1.22
N SER A 38 0.28 -14.32 0.10
CA SER A 38 0.53 -15.48 0.98
C SER A 38 -0.26 -16.71 0.54
N GLY A 39 -1.53 -16.52 0.15
CA GLY A 39 -2.37 -17.56 -0.42
C GLY A 39 -1.87 -18.06 -1.77
N THR A 40 -1.51 -17.15 -2.67
CA THR A 40 -1.03 -17.51 -4.02
C THR A 40 0.33 -18.22 -3.99
N SER A 41 1.26 -17.76 -3.16
CA SER A 41 2.64 -18.26 -3.10
C SER A 41 2.80 -19.51 -2.23
N THR A 42 2.03 -19.65 -1.15
CA THR A 42 2.19 -20.75 -0.20
C THR A 42 0.95 -21.63 -0.04
N GLY A 43 -0.17 -21.30 -0.68
CA GLY A 43 -1.46 -21.97 -0.47
C GLY A 43 -2.14 -21.67 0.87
N ILE A 44 -1.61 -20.71 1.65
CA ILE A 44 -2.12 -20.34 2.98
C ILE A 44 -2.61 -18.90 2.94
N ASP A 45 -3.92 -18.74 2.70
CA ASP A 45 -4.56 -17.43 2.48
C ASP A 45 -4.82 -16.66 3.79
N ARG A 46 -5.04 -17.37 4.90
CA ARG A 46 -5.36 -16.76 6.21
C ARG A 46 -4.45 -17.28 7.31
N ARG A 47 -3.89 -16.37 8.10
CA ARG A 47 -2.94 -16.67 9.19
C ARG A 47 -3.34 -15.98 10.48
N THR A 48 -2.90 -16.49 11.62
CA THR A 48 -2.90 -15.70 12.87
C THR A 48 -2.02 -14.48 12.67
N GLN A 49 -2.14 -13.48 13.53
CA GLN A 49 -1.36 -12.26 13.36
C GLN A 49 0.15 -12.52 13.56
N SER A 50 0.53 -13.36 14.52
CA SER A 50 1.91 -13.79 14.73
C SER A 50 2.49 -14.52 13.52
N ASP A 51 1.76 -15.48 12.97
CA ASP A 51 2.15 -16.18 11.73
C ASP A 51 2.21 -15.23 10.52
N ALA A 52 1.34 -14.22 10.47
CA ALA A 52 1.31 -13.22 9.41
C ALA A 52 2.51 -12.28 9.49
N ALA A 53 2.84 -11.80 10.69
CA ALA A 53 4.00 -10.96 10.96
C ALA A 53 5.29 -11.70 10.62
N GLN A 54 5.41 -12.97 11.01
CA GLN A 54 6.56 -13.79 10.63
C GLN A 54 6.62 -14.00 9.12
N TRP A 55 5.49 -14.28 8.46
CA TRP A 55 5.48 -14.50 7.01
C TRP A 55 5.94 -13.27 6.22
N VAL A 56 5.55 -12.05 6.61
CA VAL A 56 6.03 -10.83 5.93
C VAL A 56 7.51 -10.56 6.22
N ASP A 57 7.98 -10.85 7.44
CA ASP A 57 9.41 -10.68 7.81
C ASP A 57 10.32 -11.62 7.00
N ASP A 58 9.88 -12.86 6.80
CA ASP A 58 10.58 -13.87 6.00
C ASP A 58 10.40 -13.68 4.49
N LEU A 59 9.52 -12.77 4.05
CA LEU A 59 9.19 -12.61 2.64
C LEU A 59 10.35 -12.00 1.86
N VAL A 60 10.77 -12.70 0.81
CA VAL A 60 11.68 -12.19 -0.22
C VAL A 60 10.98 -12.30 -1.57
N TYR A 61 10.70 -11.16 -2.18
CA TYR A 61 9.98 -11.05 -3.45
C TYR A 61 10.94 -10.78 -4.61
N TYR A 62 10.86 -11.57 -5.68
CA TYR A 62 11.69 -11.35 -6.86
C TYR A 62 11.02 -10.35 -7.82
N ASP A 63 11.63 -9.17 -7.97
CA ASP A 63 11.23 -8.17 -8.95
C ASP A 63 11.87 -8.48 -10.31
N SER A 64 11.07 -9.00 -11.23
CA SER A 64 11.49 -9.38 -12.58
C SER A 64 11.81 -8.18 -13.49
N VAL A 65 11.35 -6.97 -13.16
CA VAL A 65 11.65 -5.76 -13.95
C VAL A 65 13.04 -5.24 -13.64
N ARG A 66 13.47 -5.36 -12.37
CA ARG A 66 14.75 -4.84 -11.87
C ARG A 66 15.80 -5.92 -11.65
N ASP A 67 15.42 -7.18 -11.83
CA ASP A 67 16.25 -8.36 -11.62
C ASP A 67 16.88 -8.38 -10.22
N GLN A 68 16.05 -8.16 -9.19
CA GLN A 68 16.50 -8.12 -7.80
C GLN A 68 15.51 -8.80 -6.85
N TYR A 69 16.03 -9.24 -5.72
CA TYR A 69 15.23 -9.77 -4.61
C TYR A 69 14.98 -8.65 -3.60
N ILE A 70 13.72 -8.42 -3.26
CA ILE A 70 13.24 -7.36 -2.37
C ILE A 70 12.76 -8.00 -1.07
N SER A 71 13.39 -7.61 0.03
CA SER A 71 12.98 -7.91 1.41
C SER A 71 12.32 -6.69 2.08
N ASP A 72 12.23 -6.73 3.41
CA ASP A 72 11.75 -5.64 4.27
C ASP A 72 10.25 -5.37 4.08
N TRP A 73 9.50 -6.45 3.87
CA TRP A 73 8.04 -6.42 3.83
C TRP A 73 7.47 -6.38 5.24
N ARG A 74 6.35 -5.71 5.38
CA ARG A 74 5.61 -5.60 6.63
C ARG A 74 4.10 -5.74 6.39
N LEU A 75 3.38 -5.92 7.49
CA LEU A 75 1.94 -5.73 7.51
C LEU A 75 1.62 -4.23 7.43
N PRO A 76 0.43 -3.86 6.90
CA PRO A 76 0.00 -2.47 6.86
C PRO A 76 -0.19 -1.87 8.25
N SER A 77 0.07 -0.59 8.40
CA SER A 77 0.01 0.12 9.69
C SER A 77 -1.36 0.75 9.94
N THR A 78 -1.71 0.86 11.22
CA THR A 78 -2.87 1.60 11.75
C THR A 78 -2.40 2.60 12.80
N PHE A 79 -2.99 3.80 12.83
CA PHE A 79 -2.78 4.75 13.92
C PHE A 79 -3.53 4.28 15.17
N ASN A 80 -2.83 4.18 16.30
CA ASN A 80 -3.41 3.71 17.55
C ASN A 80 -4.19 4.82 18.27
N ASP A 81 -5.32 5.20 17.69
CA ASP A 81 -6.24 6.20 18.25
C ASP A 81 -7.64 5.59 18.35
N PRO A 82 -8.43 5.90 19.39
CA PRO A 82 -9.83 5.52 19.45
C PRO A 82 -10.65 5.90 18.21
N SER A 83 -10.31 7.00 17.52
CA SER A 83 -10.97 7.41 16.27
C SER A 83 -10.69 6.50 15.08
N SER A 84 -9.67 5.64 15.17
CA SER A 84 -9.37 4.65 14.13
C SER A 84 -10.33 3.45 14.15
N TRP A 85 -11.21 3.35 15.15
CA TRP A 85 -12.23 2.31 15.18
C TRP A 85 -13.48 2.72 14.41
N GLY A 86 -13.90 1.86 13.48
CA GLY A 86 -15.15 2.01 12.74
C GLY A 86 -14.94 2.45 11.29
N PHE A 87 -15.85 3.30 10.82
CA PHE A 87 -15.73 3.90 9.49
C PHE A 87 -14.98 5.22 9.60
N ASP A 88 -13.78 5.26 9.03
CA ASP A 88 -13.05 6.51 8.80
C ASP A 88 -13.01 6.80 7.29
N GLU A 89 -14.04 7.49 6.80
CA GLU A 89 -14.18 7.85 5.39
C GLU A 89 -13.12 8.87 4.92
N THR A 90 -12.33 9.45 5.84
CA THR A 90 -11.16 10.24 5.46
C THR A 90 -10.00 9.36 4.99
N GLY A 91 -10.02 8.06 5.35
CA GLY A 91 -8.96 7.10 5.06
C GLY A 91 -7.69 7.32 5.87
N MET A 92 -7.69 8.21 6.86
CA MET A 92 -6.47 8.62 7.56
C MET A 92 -6.13 7.73 8.76
N SER A 93 -7.01 6.81 9.17
CA SER A 93 -6.81 5.92 10.32
C SER A 93 -5.79 4.80 10.09
N SER A 94 -5.55 4.40 8.84
CA SER A 94 -4.60 3.34 8.49
C SER A 94 -4.26 3.33 7.01
N GLU A 95 -3.18 2.66 6.64
CA GLU A 95 -2.82 2.44 5.23
C GLU A 95 -3.90 1.64 4.49
N LEU A 96 -4.58 0.70 5.16
CA LEU A 96 -5.70 -0.04 4.58
C LEU A 96 -6.96 0.81 4.41
N ALA A 97 -7.24 1.72 5.35
CA ALA A 97 -8.33 2.68 5.21
C ALA A 97 -8.06 3.66 4.07
N PHE A 98 -6.82 4.16 3.96
CA PHE A 98 -6.40 5.02 2.86
C PHE A 98 -6.55 4.30 1.52
N MET A 99 -6.08 3.05 1.44
CA MET A 99 -6.25 2.22 0.25
C MET A 99 -7.72 2.05 -0.13
N TYR A 100 -8.60 1.78 0.85
CA TYR A 100 -10.02 1.56 0.60
C TYR A 100 -10.75 2.84 0.16
N TYR A 101 -10.65 3.90 0.95
CA TYR A 101 -11.45 5.12 0.80
C TYR A 101 -10.85 6.11 -0.20
N VAL A 102 -9.53 6.27 -0.21
CA VAL A 102 -8.85 7.29 -1.00
C VAL A 102 -8.40 6.72 -2.33
N ASN A 103 -7.59 5.65 -2.33
CA ASN A 103 -7.04 5.11 -3.57
C ASN A 103 -8.11 4.43 -4.41
N LEU A 104 -8.82 3.47 -3.82
CA LEU A 104 -9.85 2.70 -4.53
C LEU A 104 -11.21 3.40 -4.56
N GLY A 105 -11.41 4.45 -3.77
CA GLY A 105 -12.63 5.26 -3.80
C GLY A 105 -13.88 4.48 -3.43
N TYR A 106 -13.76 3.43 -2.60
CA TYR A 106 -14.90 2.67 -2.15
C TYR A 106 -15.67 3.43 -1.07
N ALA A 107 -17.00 3.34 -1.10
CA ALA A 107 -17.86 3.92 -0.09
C ALA A 107 -18.01 2.99 1.11
N ALA A 108 -18.18 3.55 2.32
CA ALA A 108 -18.48 2.79 3.51
C ALA A 108 -19.79 1.99 3.34
N ASN A 109 -19.79 0.72 3.74
CA ASN A 109 -21.01 -0.07 3.85
C ASN A 109 -21.45 -0.16 5.31
N SER A 110 -22.30 0.79 5.71
CA SER A 110 -22.85 0.90 7.06
C SER A 110 -23.85 -0.20 7.43
N SER A 111 -24.32 -1.01 6.48
CA SER A 111 -25.18 -2.16 6.77
C SER A 111 -24.44 -3.27 7.53
N LEU A 112 -23.11 -3.35 7.36
CA LEU A 112 -22.25 -4.43 7.81
C LEU A 112 -22.76 -5.83 7.40
N SER A 113 -23.56 -5.90 6.33
CA SER A 113 -24.17 -7.14 5.88
C SER A 113 -23.28 -7.88 4.89
N PRO A 114 -22.90 -9.14 5.15
CA PRO A 114 -22.10 -9.93 4.22
C PRO A 114 -22.87 -10.33 2.95
N SER A 115 -24.18 -10.08 2.88
CA SER A 115 -25.02 -10.34 1.70
C SER A 115 -24.98 -9.21 0.68
N ASP A 116 -24.44 -8.05 1.05
CA ASP A 116 -24.36 -6.91 0.16
C ASP A 116 -23.39 -7.19 -1.00
N PRO A 117 -23.57 -6.51 -2.14
CA PRO A 117 -22.62 -6.63 -3.23
C PRO A 117 -21.25 -6.13 -2.78
N ALA A 118 -20.22 -6.69 -3.40
CA ALA A 118 -18.87 -6.18 -3.26
C ALA A 118 -18.81 -4.67 -3.58
N PRO A 119 -17.98 -3.89 -2.86
CA PRO A 119 -17.78 -2.49 -3.16
C PRO A 119 -17.24 -2.32 -4.58
N THR A 120 -17.67 -1.24 -5.25
CA THR A 120 -17.25 -0.89 -6.60
C THR A 120 -16.94 0.60 -6.66
N SER A 121 -16.08 0.97 -7.59
CA SER A 121 -15.66 2.35 -7.84
C SER A 121 -15.22 2.49 -9.29
N ILE A 122 -15.17 3.73 -9.78
CA ILE A 122 -14.60 4.07 -11.09
C ILE A 122 -13.08 4.32 -11.02
N ASN A 123 -12.51 4.39 -9.81
CA ASN A 123 -11.09 4.60 -9.61
C ASN A 123 -10.29 3.45 -10.22
N TYR A 124 -9.08 3.77 -10.65
CA TYR A 124 -8.12 2.79 -11.11
C TYR A 124 -7.83 1.79 -9.99
N ASN A 125 -7.96 0.49 -10.29
CA ASN A 125 -7.63 -0.59 -9.37
C ASN A 125 -6.61 -1.53 -10.03
N PRO A 126 -5.32 -1.46 -9.66
CA PRO A 126 -4.29 -2.32 -10.20
C PRO A 126 -4.23 -3.71 -9.53
N PHE A 127 -4.98 -3.95 -8.46
CA PHE A 127 -4.76 -5.09 -7.58
C PHE A 127 -5.45 -6.35 -8.05
N GLN A 128 -4.76 -7.47 -7.85
CA GLN A 128 -5.22 -8.82 -8.14
C GLN A 128 -5.46 -9.57 -6.83
N ASN A 129 -6.34 -10.57 -6.88
CA ASN A 129 -6.71 -11.39 -5.71
C ASN A 129 -7.13 -10.57 -4.48
N LEU A 130 -7.61 -9.34 -4.69
CA LEU A 130 -8.24 -8.55 -3.65
C LEU A 130 -9.57 -9.20 -3.29
N THR A 131 -9.72 -9.55 -2.02
CA THR A 131 -10.94 -10.20 -1.52
C THR A 131 -11.66 -9.30 -0.53
N TYR A 132 -12.99 -9.34 -0.52
CA TYR A 132 -13.81 -8.51 0.35
C TYR A 132 -13.95 -9.15 1.75
N ARG A 133 -12.83 -9.22 2.48
CA ARG A 133 -12.69 -9.87 3.80
C ARG A 133 -11.77 -9.06 4.72
N GLY A 134 -11.51 -9.56 5.93
CA GLY A 134 -10.59 -8.96 6.89
C GLY A 134 -9.13 -9.13 6.49
N TYR A 135 -8.37 -8.04 6.62
CA TYR A 135 -6.91 -7.97 6.48
C TYR A 135 -6.29 -7.53 7.80
N TRP A 136 -5.17 -8.15 8.16
CA TRP A 136 -4.40 -7.76 9.35
C TRP A 136 -3.69 -6.42 9.17
N SER A 137 -3.65 -5.64 10.24
CA SER A 137 -2.63 -4.61 10.44
C SER A 137 -1.44 -5.19 11.22
N GLY A 138 -0.27 -4.58 11.08
CA GLY A 138 0.89 -4.81 11.94
C GLY A 138 0.79 -4.13 13.30
N THR A 139 -0.20 -3.27 13.52
CA THR A 139 -0.35 -2.48 14.75
C THR A 139 -1.18 -3.22 15.81
N LEU A 140 -0.60 -3.44 16.98
CA LEU A 140 -1.32 -3.86 18.19
C LEU A 140 -2.14 -2.69 18.78
N THR A 141 -3.29 -2.96 19.36
CA THR A 141 -4.05 -1.93 20.07
C THR A 141 -3.38 -1.57 21.41
N ASP A 142 -3.51 -0.32 21.85
CA ASP A 142 -3.00 0.12 23.17
C ASP A 142 -3.92 -0.28 24.34
N ASN A 143 -4.81 -1.27 24.16
CA ASN A 143 -5.75 -1.69 25.19
C ASN A 143 -5.04 -2.51 26.29
N PRO A 144 -4.87 -1.97 27.52
CA PRO A 144 -4.11 -2.66 28.56
C PRO A 144 -4.81 -3.93 29.09
N ASN A 145 -6.13 -4.05 28.87
CA ASN A 145 -6.89 -5.22 29.31
C ASN A 145 -6.86 -6.37 28.29
N ARG A 146 -6.42 -6.11 27.06
CA ARG A 146 -6.35 -7.08 25.96
C ARG A 146 -5.13 -6.78 25.07
N PRO A 147 -3.92 -7.06 25.56
CA PRO A 147 -2.68 -6.72 24.85
C PRO A 147 -2.46 -7.54 23.58
N ASP A 148 -3.24 -8.60 23.38
CA ASP A 148 -3.24 -9.46 22.18
C ASP A 148 -4.15 -8.95 21.06
N GLN A 149 -4.86 -7.83 21.28
CA GLN A 149 -5.72 -7.25 20.26
C GLN A 149 -4.90 -6.55 19.17
N VAL A 150 -5.18 -6.91 17.93
CA VAL A 150 -4.52 -6.36 16.74
C VAL A 150 -5.56 -5.66 15.89
N TRP A 151 -5.22 -4.50 15.37
CA TRP A 151 -6.01 -3.82 14.35
C TRP A 151 -6.16 -4.66 13.07
N SER A 152 -7.29 -4.48 12.41
CA SER A 152 -7.67 -5.14 11.17
C SER A 152 -8.64 -4.26 10.39
N PHE A 153 -8.71 -4.47 9.08
CA PHE A 153 -9.62 -3.73 8.21
C PHE A 153 -10.47 -4.69 7.39
N HIS A 154 -11.78 -4.50 7.40
CA HIS A 154 -12.71 -5.34 6.64
C HIS A 154 -13.02 -4.73 5.27
N PHE A 155 -12.37 -5.27 4.23
CA PHE A 155 -12.40 -4.75 2.87
C PHE A 155 -13.74 -4.90 2.14
N HIS A 156 -14.73 -5.61 2.71
CA HIS A 156 -16.10 -5.54 2.20
C HIS A 156 -16.80 -4.25 2.63
N PHE A 157 -16.54 -3.82 3.87
CA PHE A 157 -17.36 -2.81 4.53
C PHE A 157 -16.69 -1.44 4.61
N GLY A 158 -15.36 -1.39 4.49
CA GLY A 158 -14.62 -0.19 4.85
C GLY A 158 -14.53 0.00 6.37
N TYR A 159 -14.73 -1.06 7.14
CA TYR A 159 -14.81 -0.99 8.60
C TYR A 159 -13.50 -1.44 9.25
N GLN A 160 -12.91 -0.57 10.06
CA GLN A 160 -11.75 -0.86 10.85
C GLN A 160 -12.15 -1.37 12.24
N THR A 161 -11.53 -2.46 12.68
CA THR A 161 -11.80 -3.12 13.96
C THR A 161 -10.56 -3.81 14.47
N PHE A 162 -10.67 -4.47 15.62
CA PHE A 162 -9.61 -5.32 16.15
C PHE A 162 -10.10 -6.76 16.34
N GLY A 163 -9.19 -7.72 16.17
CA GLY A 163 -9.37 -9.14 16.44
C GLY A 163 -8.42 -9.63 17.53
N GLY A 164 -8.60 -10.86 18.01
CA GLY A 164 -7.64 -11.51 18.90
C GLY A 164 -6.50 -12.11 18.07
N GLY A 165 -5.30 -11.55 18.16
CA GLY A 165 -4.18 -11.85 17.25
C GLY A 165 -3.81 -13.34 17.14
N GLU A 166 -3.99 -14.10 18.21
CA GLU A 166 -3.74 -15.55 18.26
C GLU A 166 -4.97 -16.41 17.94
N GLY A 167 -6.19 -15.88 18.16
CA GLY A 167 -7.44 -16.63 17.99
C GLY A 167 -8.04 -16.52 16.58
N ASP A 168 -7.83 -15.37 15.94
CA ASP A 168 -8.40 -15.07 14.63
C ASP A 168 -7.40 -15.36 13.50
N LYS A 169 -7.93 -15.67 12.32
CA LYS A 169 -7.11 -15.77 11.10
C LYS A 169 -7.62 -14.82 10.03
N MET A 170 -6.77 -13.95 9.54
CA MET A 170 -7.11 -12.98 8.50
C MET A 170 -6.09 -13.00 7.37
N ARG A 171 -6.41 -12.29 6.29
CA ARG A 171 -5.55 -12.17 5.11
C ARG A 171 -4.41 -11.19 5.35
N ILE A 172 -3.44 -11.30 4.48
CA ILE A 172 -2.20 -10.52 4.52
C ILE A 172 -2.06 -9.80 3.20
N TRP A 173 -1.90 -8.48 3.28
CA TRP A 173 -1.52 -7.68 2.14
C TRP A 173 -0.17 -7.04 2.47
N ALA A 174 0.90 -7.60 1.92
CA ALA A 174 2.24 -7.13 2.21
C ALA A 174 2.46 -5.75 1.58
N VAL A 175 3.09 -4.88 2.36
CA VAL A 175 3.51 -3.54 1.96
C VAL A 175 4.95 -3.34 2.44
N ARG A 176 5.68 -2.44 1.79
CA ARG A 176 7.01 -1.98 2.22
C ARG A 176 7.09 -0.47 2.13
N ASP A 177 7.99 0.11 2.91
CA ASP A 177 8.22 1.55 2.86
C ASP A 177 8.97 1.96 1.59
N GLY A 178 8.60 3.12 1.07
CA GLY A 178 9.19 3.76 -0.08
C GLY A 178 8.89 3.09 -1.41
N ASP A 179 9.41 3.73 -2.45
CA ASP A 179 9.38 3.25 -3.82
C ASP A 179 10.46 2.17 -4.08
N VAL A 180 10.17 1.30 -5.04
CA VAL A 180 11.11 0.30 -5.57
C VAL A 180 11.84 0.80 -6.82
N ALA A 181 11.54 1.99 -7.34
CA ALA A 181 12.19 2.56 -8.50
C ALA A 181 13.73 2.50 -8.41
N VAL A 182 14.37 2.07 -9.50
CA VAL A 182 15.82 2.13 -9.62
C VAL A 182 16.20 3.61 -9.67
N PRO A 183 17.22 4.08 -8.89
CA PRO A 183 17.74 5.43 -9.06
C PRO A 183 18.05 5.65 -10.53
N GLU A 184 17.53 6.72 -11.15
CA GLU A 184 17.64 6.91 -12.61
C GLU A 184 19.09 6.64 -13.08
N PRO A 185 19.33 5.57 -13.87
CA PRO A 185 20.67 5.17 -14.24
C PRO A 185 21.26 6.21 -15.17
N GLY A 186 22.05 7.13 -14.61
CA GLY A 186 22.91 8.06 -15.34
C GLY A 186 22.24 8.87 -16.44
N THR A 187 20.91 8.94 -16.56
CA THR A 187 20.26 9.57 -17.71
C THR A 187 20.30 11.09 -17.57
N LEU A 188 20.16 11.60 -16.34
CA LEU A 188 20.52 12.98 -15.99
C LEU A 188 22.02 13.25 -16.15
N ALA A 189 22.87 12.28 -15.85
CA ALA A 189 24.32 12.42 -16.05
C ALA A 189 24.67 12.44 -17.55
N LEU A 190 24.04 11.61 -18.38
CA LEU A 190 24.20 11.53 -19.84
C LEU A 190 23.55 12.72 -20.54
N LEU A 191 22.39 13.19 -20.07
CA LEU A 191 21.78 14.43 -20.51
C LEU A 191 22.67 15.62 -20.14
N GLY A 192 23.20 15.66 -18.92
CA GLY A 192 24.16 16.66 -18.47
C GLY A 192 25.46 16.65 -19.28
N LEU A 193 26.03 15.46 -19.54
CA LEU A 193 27.22 15.28 -20.38
C LEU A 193 26.94 15.63 -21.85
N GLY A 194 25.77 15.28 -22.37
CA GLY A 194 25.32 15.62 -23.72
C GLY A 194 25.18 17.12 -23.93
N LEU A 195 24.54 17.82 -22.97
CA LEU A 195 24.43 19.28 -22.96
C LEU A 195 25.80 19.96 -22.80
N ALA A 196 26.67 19.44 -21.93
CA ALA A 196 28.03 19.95 -21.77
C ALA A 196 28.84 19.79 -23.07
N GLY A 197 28.77 18.62 -23.72
CA GLY A 197 29.42 18.35 -25.01
C GLY A 197 28.95 19.28 -26.13
N LEU A 198 27.66 19.60 -26.18
CA LEU A 198 27.09 20.60 -27.10
C LEU A 198 27.53 22.04 -26.77
N GLY A 199 27.72 22.35 -25.49
CA GLY A 199 28.27 23.65 -25.05
C GLY A 199 29.73 23.85 -25.47
N PHE A 200 30.55 22.81 -25.38
CA PHE A 200 31.96 22.87 -25.80
C PHE A 200 32.13 22.88 -27.33
N SER A 201 31.29 22.18 -28.09
CA SER A 201 31.36 22.17 -29.56
C SER A 201 31.02 23.53 -30.18
N ARG A 202 30.17 24.33 -29.53
CA ARG A 202 29.86 25.72 -29.95
C ARG A 202 31.00 26.73 -29.75
N ARG A 203 31.97 26.45 -28.87
CA ARG A 203 33.10 27.37 -28.61
C ARG A 203 34.23 27.28 -29.64
N LYS A 204 34.20 26.30 -30.56
CA LYS A 204 35.25 26.08 -31.58
C LYS A 204 35.03 26.78 -32.93
N LYS A 205 34.15 27.79 -33.00
CA LYS A 205 34.03 28.68 -34.16
C LYS A 205 34.34 30.13 -33.77
N VAL A 206 35.62 30.44 -33.58
CA VAL A 206 36.24 31.77 -33.79
C VAL A 206 37.65 31.51 -34.30
#